data_AF-A0A854Q8D5-F1
#
_entry.id   AF-A0A854Q8D5-F1
#
_cell.length_a   1.000
_cell.length_b   1.000
_cell.length_c   1.000
_cell.angle_alpha   90.00
_cell.angle_beta   90.00
_cell.angle_gamma   90.00
#
_symmetry.space_group_name_H-M   'P 1'
#
loop_
_entity.id
_entity.type
_entity.pdbx_description
1 polymer ?
#
loop_
_entity_poly.entity_id
_entity_poly.type
_entity_poly.pdbx_seq_one_letter_code
_entity_poly.pdbx_strand_id
1 'polypeptide(L)'
;MPETPYIPLTTLAPIHEVHHLILREINPLHLLTLSKSIFNYLLPKLYHTLPVDSTNVKQILYGVTSPRGYKAQALSHVKRLEIGINGRGDPLRAALHDLFELSSLPRPLFSRLEHIHFGHSLWEPYDGPGGMFEALLPSYIPPCHISFDLCLFPTEQVWSNRDYNLSRLRRLTNFLLVFFHETSASHITFRVFHPSDCGKNSRPYREVSWDVQGESKASADLYMLREWVVPHLLRRSEEELREELECFFENGMEDRFKFLYDDTIAWDWKKRYVVSVREEKLEGQDTSE
;
A
#
# COMPACT_ATOMS: atom_id res chain seq x y z
N MET A 1 -38.37 2.60 8.81
CA MET A 1 -37.95 1.65 7.76
C MET A 1 -38.42 2.24 6.43
N PRO A 2 -37.57 2.43 5.42
CA PRO A 2 -38.06 2.80 4.11
C PRO A 2 -38.67 1.57 3.45
N GLU A 3 -39.91 1.70 2.98
CA GLU A 3 -40.64 0.66 2.25
C GLU A 3 -39.92 0.28 0.95
N THR A 4 -39.85 -1.01 0.69
CA THR A 4 -39.32 -1.58 -0.56
C THR A 4 -40.16 -1.07 -1.73
N PRO A 5 -39.57 -0.50 -2.79
CA PRO A 5 -40.34 -0.01 -3.93
C PRO A 5 -41.00 -1.18 -4.67
N TYR A 6 -42.33 -1.18 -4.72
CA TYR A 6 -43.10 -2.10 -5.55
C TYR A 6 -43.18 -1.54 -6.98
N ILE A 7 -42.47 -2.18 -7.91
CA ILE A 7 -42.47 -1.80 -9.33
C ILE A 7 -43.33 -2.82 -10.10
N PRO A 8 -44.54 -2.44 -10.56
CA PRO A 8 -45.39 -3.35 -11.32
C PRO A 8 -44.84 -3.45 -12.75
N LEU A 9 -44.31 -4.63 -13.10
CA LEU A 9 -43.82 -4.95 -14.43
C LEU A 9 -45.00 -5.18 -15.38
N THR A 10 -45.60 -4.11 -15.89
CA THR A 10 -46.78 -4.18 -16.79
C THR A 10 -46.43 -4.16 -18.28
N THR A 11 -45.16 -3.94 -18.66
CA THR A 11 -44.72 -3.94 -20.06
C THR A 11 -43.28 -4.42 -20.23
N LEU A 12 -43.03 -5.25 -21.26
CA LEU A 12 -41.70 -5.74 -21.67
C LEU A 12 -40.95 -4.70 -22.54
N ALA A 13 -40.93 -3.44 -22.11
CA ALA A 13 -39.99 -2.45 -22.64
C ALA A 13 -38.58 -2.72 -22.05
N PRO A 14 -37.49 -2.32 -22.72
CA PRO A 14 -36.19 -2.95 -22.51
C PRO A 14 -35.72 -2.82 -21.06
N ILE A 15 -35.52 -3.99 -20.44
CA ILE A 15 -35.10 -4.25 -19.04
C ILE A 15 -33.72 -3.62 -18.69
N HIS A 16 -33.12 -2.85 -19.59
CA HIS A 16 -31.81 -2.23 -19.44
C HIS A 16 -31.77 -1.21 -18.29
N GLU A 17 -32.88 -0.53 -18.01
CA GLU A 17 -32.94 0.51 -16.99
C GLU A 17 -33.00 -0.04 -15.55
N VAL A 18 -33.41 -1.30 -15.36
CA VAL A 18 -33.63 -1.89 -14.01
C VAL A 18 -32.62 -2.99 -13.67
N HIS A 19 -31.83 -3.47 -14.65
CA HIS A 19 -30.82 -4.51 -14.42
C HIS A 19 -29.86 -4.17 -13.28
N HIS A 20 -29.36 -2.94 -13.19
CA HIS A 20 -28.42 -2.53 -12.14
C HIS A 20 -29.00 -2.60 -10.71
N LEU A 21 -30.33 -2.53 -10.56
CA LEU A 21 -31.03 -2.68 -9.27
C LEU A 21 -31.22 -4.16 -8.90
N ILE A 22 -31.53 -5.01 -9.88
CA ILE A 22 -31.64 -6.47 -9.71
C ILE A 22 -30.27 -7.11 -9.44
N LEU A 23 -29.20 -6.57 -10.05
CA LEU A 23 -27.82 -7.06 -9.94
C LEU A 23 -27.22 -6.92 -8.52
N ARG A 24 -27.82 -6.14 -7.62
CA ARG A 24 -27.38 -6.05 -6.20
C ARG A 24 -27.73 -7.30 -5.38
N GLU A 25 -28.76 -8.05 -5.79
CA GLU A 25 -29.32 -9.19 -5.03
C GLU A 25 -28.74 -10.54 -5.49
N ILE A 26 -28.09 -10.61 -6.66
CA ILE A 26 -27.63 -11.87 -7.28
C ILE A 26 -26.12 -12.02 -7.12
N ASN A 27 -25.67 -13.24 -6.77
CA ASN A 27 -24.24 -13.55 -6.67
C ASN A 27 -23.50 -13.16 -7.98
N PRO A 28 -22.51 -12.25 -7.91
CA PRO A 28 -21.83 -11.71 -9.08
C PRO A 28 -21.16 -12.78 -9.94
N LEU A 29 -20.75 -13.91 -9.37
CA LEU A 29 -20.16 -15.02 -10.11
C LEU A 29 -21.17 -15.71 -11.05
N HIS A 30 -22.44 -15.78 -10.66
CA HIS A 30 -23.51 -16.29 -11.53
C HIS A 30 -23.88 -15.29 -12.64
N LEU A 31 -23.65 -14.00 -12.42
CA LEU A 31 -23.97 -12.96 -13.41
C LEU A 31 -22.93 -12.86 -14.53
N LEU A 32 -21.68 -13.26 -14.26
CA LEU A 32 -20.60 -13.31 -15.25
C LEU A 32 -20.90 -14.27 -16.42
N THR A 33 -21.74 -15.29 -16.21
CA THR A 33 -22.09 -16.29 -17.24
C THR A 33 -23.28 -15.89 -18.12
N LEU A 34 -24.02 -14.84 -17.75
CA LEU A 34 -25.29 -14.49 -18.40
C LEU A 34 -25.12 -13.68 -19.69
N SER A 35 -24.08 -12.84 -19.78
CA SER A 35 -23.85 -12.01 -20.96
C SER A 35 -22.43 -11.44 -20.98
N LYS A 36 -21.85 -11.30 -22.18
CA LYS A 36 -20.57 -10.62 -22.40
C LYS A 36 -20.61 -9.14 -21.98
N SER A 37 -21.75 -8.47 -22.13
CA SER A 37 -21.89 -7.07 -21.69
C SER A 37 -21.89 -6.95 -20.16
N ILE A 38 -22.58 -7.86 -19.47
CA ILE A 38 -22.62 -7.94 -18.01
C ILE A 38 -21.24 -8.32 -17.48
N PHE A 39 -20.58 -9.29 -18.11
CA PHE A 39 -19.20 -9.68 -17.81
C PHE A 39 -18.25 -8.48 -17.86
N ASN A 40 -18.24 -7.73 -18.97
CA ASN A 40 -17.38 -6.57 -19.15
C ASN A 40 -17.69 -5.42 -18.16
N TYR A 41 -18.93 -5.31 -17.69
CA TYR A 41 -19.34 -4.30 -16.72
C TYR A 41 -19.00 -4.68 -15.27
N LEU A 42 -19.17 -5.95 -14.89
CA LEU A 42 -18.97 -6.43 -13.53
C LEU A 42 -17.51 -6.76 -13.22
N LEU A 43 -16.77 -7.32 -14.17
CA LEU A 43 -15.39 -7.76 -13.94
C LEU A 43 -14.50 -6.64 -13.34
N PRO A 44 -14.50 -5.39 -13.85
CA PRO A 44 -13.69 -4.33 -13.27
C PRO A 44 -14.09 -3.96 -11.83
N LYS A 45 -15.36 -4.15 -11.47
CA LYS A 45 -15.88 -3.85 -10.13
C LYS A 45 -15.49 -4.94 -9.13
N LEU A 46 -15.52 -6.19 -9.56
CA LEU A 46 -15.14 -7.34 -8.72
C LEU A 46 -13.65 -7.40 -8.45
N TYR A 47 -12.84 -7.07 -9.45
CA TYR A 47 -11.38 -7.10 -9.35
C TYR A 47 -10.78 -5.74 -8.99
N HIS A 48 -11.58 -4.74 -8.63
CA HIS A 48 -11.07 -3.41 -8.27
C HIS A 48 -10.05 -3.45 -7.13
N THR A 49 -10.40 -4.17 -6.06
CA THR A 49 -9.57 -4.37 -4.87
C THR A 49 -9.26 -5.85 -4.73
N LEU A 50 -7.97 -6.19 -4.63
CA LEU A 50 -7.52 -7.58 -4.52
C LEU A 50 -6.74 -7.78 -3.21
N PRO A 51 -7.33 -8.47 -2.22
CA PRO A 51 -6.60 -8.91 -1.04
C PRO A 51 -5.79 -10.18 -1.34
N VAL A 52 -4.52 -10.18 -0.96
CA VAL A 52 -3.57 -11.28 -1.12
C VAL A 52 -3.01 -11.66 0.25
N ASP A 53 -3.20 -12.93 0.60
CA ASP A 53 -2.70 -13.55 1.82
C ASP A 53 -2.14 -14.95 1.54
N SER A 54 -1.57 -15.59 2.57
CA SER A 54 -0.94 -16.90 2.45
C SER A 54 -1.89 -18.00 1.97
N THR A 55 -3.21 -17.82 2.13
CA THR A 55 -4.23 -18.83 1.79
C THR A 55 -4.66 -18.74 0.33
N ASN A 56 -4.65 -17.55 -0.26
CA ASN A 56 -5.20 -17.32 -1.60
C ASN A 56 -4.14 -17.04 -2.69
N VAL A 57 -2.92 -16.64 -2.32
CA VAL A 57 -1.90 -16.14 -3.27
C VAL A 57 -1.58 -17.15 -4.37
N LYS A 58 -1.45 -18.43 -4.05
CA LYS A 58 -1.23 -19.50 -5.03
C LYS A 58 -2.40 -19.59 -6.00
N GLN A 59 -3.63 -19.57 -5.50
CA GLN A 59 -4.82 -19.64 -6.36
C GLN A 59 -4.97 -18.40 -7.24
N ILE A 60 -4.50 -17.23 -6.80
CA ILE A 60 -4.54 -15.98 -7.56
C ILE A 60 -3.49 -15.96 -8.67
N LEU A 61 -2.26 -16.41 -8.43
CA LEU A 61 -1.18 -16.26 -9.42
C LEU A 61 -0.93 -17.52 -10.26
N TYR A 62 -1.31 -18.70 -9.78
CA TYR A 62 -1.09 -19.94 -10.52
C TYR A 62 -1.86 -19.98 -11.84
N GLY A 63 -1.21 -20.46 -12.92
CA GLY A 63 -1.82 -20.57 -14.25
C GLY A 63 -1.96 -19.26 -15.02
N VAL A 64 -1.41 -18.14 -14.51
CA VAL A 64 -1.26 -16.92 -15.30
C VAL A 64 -0.04 -17.07 -16.22
N THR A 65 -0.24 -17.54 -17.45
CA THR A 65 0.87 -17.83 -18.38
C THR A 65 0.89 -16.94 -19.62
N SER A 66 -0.16 -16.14 -19.85
CA SER A 66 -0.28 -15.27 -21.01
C SER A 66 -1.00 -13.96 -20.67
N PRO A 67 -0.52 -12.80 -21.16
CA PRO A 67 -1.20 -11.51 -21.02
C PRO A 67 -2.64 -11.51 -21.58
N ARG A 68 -2.93 -12.39 -22.55
CA ARG A 68 -4.25 -12.50 -23.19
C ARG A 68 -5.20 -13.48 -22.49
N GLY A 69 -4.73 -14.19 -21.46
CA GLY A 69 -5.57 -15.11 -20.69
C GLY A 69 -6.60 -14.36 -19.85
N TYR A 70 -7.77 -14.97 -19.64
CA TYR A 70 -8.86 -14.38 -18.84
C TYR A 70 -8.40 -13.93 -17.45
N LYS A 71 -7.46 -14.65 -16.85
CA LYS A 71 -6.94 -14.35 -15.52
C LYS A 71 -6.02 -13.13 -15.52
N ALA A 72 -5.13 -13.00 -16.50
CA ALA A 72 -4.31 -11.81 -16.67
C ALA A 72 -5.17 -10.57 -16.96
N GLN A 73 -6.22 -10.72 -17.77
CA GLN A 73 -7.19 -9.65 -18.02
C GLN A 73 -7.94 -9.24 -16.74
N ALA A 74 -8.39 -10.20 -15.93
CA ALA A 74 -9.02 -9.90 -14.65
C ALA A 74 -8.08 -9.14 -13.70
N LEU A 75 -6.82 -9.60 -13.58
CA LEU A 75 -5.81 -8.92 -12.75
C LEU A 75 -5.43 -7.53 -13.27
N SER A 76 -5.54 -7.29 -14.59
CA SER A 76 -5.32 -5.96 -15.16
C SER A 76 -6.35 -4.90 -14.72
N HIS A 77 -7.49 -5.32 -14.17
CA HIS A 77 -8.51 -4.42 -13.62
C HIS A 77 -8.26 -4.02 -12.15
N VAL A 78 -7.28 -4.63 -11.50
CA VAL A 78 -6.91 -4.29 -10.11
C VAL A 78 -6.36 -2.88 -10.06
N LYS A 79 -7.04 -2.04 -9.28
CA LYS A 79 -6.62 -0.68 -8.93
C LYS A 79 -6.03 -0.60 -7.54
N ARG A 80 -6.49 -1.44 -6.63
CA ARG A 80 -5.98 -1.53 -5.25
C ARG A 80 -5.53 -2.95 -4.94
N LEU A 81 -4.25 -3.12 -4.64
CA LEU A 81 -3.68 -4.40 -4.21
C LEU A 81 -3.41 -4.34 -2.70
N GLU A 82 -3.84 -5.34 -1.97
CA GLU A 82 -3.68 -5.40 -0.51
C GLU A 82 -2.94 -6.67 -0.15
N ILE A 83 -1.73 -6.55 0.42
CA ILE A 83 -0.87 -7.70 0.71
C ILE A 83 -0.66 -7.79 2.21
N GLY A 84 -1.02 -8.94 2.80
CA GLY A 84 -0.69 -9.23 4.20
C GLY A 84 -1.49 -8.41 5.21
N ILE A 85 -2.71 -8.01 4.88
CA ILE A 85 -3.66 -7.45 5.88
C ILE A 85 -3.97 -8.49 6.97
N ASN A 86 -4.15 -9.75 6.56
CA ASN A 86 -4.47 -10.88 7.42
C ASN A 86 -3.47 -12.02 7.23
N GLY A 87 -3.34 -12.88 8.25
CA GLY A 87 -2.56 -14.12 8.17
C GLY A 87 -1.14 -14.00 8.72
N ARG A 88 -0.30 -14.98 8.40
CA ARG A 88 1.12 -15.04 8.84
C ARG A 88 2.03 -14.50 7.74
N GLY A 89 3.00 -13.66 8.10
CA GLY A 89 3.91 -13.02 7.16
C GLY A 89 4.76 -13.99 6.33
N ASP A 90 5.41 -14.97 6.96
CA ASP A 90 6.44 -15.79 6.31
C ASP A 90 5.89 -16.70 5.21
N PRO A 91 4.76 -17.42 5.43
CA PRO A 91 4.18 -18.23 4.37
C PRO A 91 3.71 -17.38 3.18
N LEU A 92 3.26 -16.16 3.44
CA LEU A 92 2.89 -15.21 2.39
C LEU A 92 4.11 -14.74 1.59
N ARG A 93 5.20 -14.34 2.27
CA ARG A 93 6.46 -13.93 1.63
C ARG A 93 7.03 -15.02 0.72
N ALA A 94 7.16 -16.24 1.26
CA ALA A 94 7.67 -17.38 0.51
C ALA A 94 6.81 -17.67 -0.72
N ALA A 95 5.48 -17.71 -0.54
CA ALA A 95 4.58 -17.97 -1.66
C ALA A 95 4.62 -16.86 -2.72
N LEU A 96 4.71 -15.59 -2.34
CA LEU A 96 4.87 -14.48 -3.28
C LEU A 96 6.18 -14.58 -4.04
N HIS A 97 7.28 -14.88 -3.36
CA HIS A 97 8.58 -15.08 -3.99
C HIS A 97 8.53 -16.20 -5.04
N ASP A 98 8.10 -17.39 -4.66
CA ASP A 98 8.02 -18.56 -5.54
C ASP A 98 7.17 -18.28 -6.79
N LEU A 99 6.08 -17.52 -6.63
CA LEU A 99 5.18 -17.20 -7.73
C LEU A 99 5.74 -16.10 -8.63
N PHE A 100 6.40 -15.07 -8.08
CA PHE A 100 7.00 -14.00 -8.88
C PHE A 100 8.29 -14.40 -9.57
N GLU A 101 9.00 -15.40 -9.07
CA GLU A 101 10.18 -15.99 -9.73
C GLU A 101 9.80 -16.72 -11.03
N LEU A 102 8.53 -17.08 -11.21
CA LEU A 102 8.04 -17.68 -12.45
C LEU A 102 8.20 -16.70 -13.62
N SER A 103 9.18 -16.99 -14.49
CA SER A 103 9.52 -16.20 -15.69
C SER A 103 8.40 -16.07 -16.72
N SER A 104 7.29 -16.81 -16.56
CA SER A 104 6.13 -16.80 -17.45
C SER A 104 5.06 -15.77 -17.10
N LEU A 105 5.15 -15.11 -15.94
CA LEU A 105 4.18 -14.08 -15.56
C LEU A 105 4.30 -12.84 -16.45
N PRO A 106 3.18 -12.30 -16.95
CA PRO A 106 3.20 -11.08 -17.74
C PRO A 106 3.62 -9.88 -16.87
N ARG A 107 4.40 -8.98 -17.46
CA ARG A 107 4.88 -7.75 -16.82
C ARG A 107 4.43 -6.51 -17.64
N PRO A 108 3.76 -5.52 -17.04
CA PRO A 108 3.22 -5.51 -15.67
C PRO A 108 2.01 -6.45 -15.53
N LEU A 109 1.86 -7.07 -14.36
CA LEU A 109 0.71 -7.94 -14.04
C LEU A 109 -0.51 -7.11 -13.65
N PHE A 110 -0.29 -6.02 -12.93
CA PHE A 110 -1.32 -5.11 -12.43
C PHE A 110 -1.25 -3.76 -13.16
N SER A 111 -1.51 -3.77 -14.47
CA SER A 111 -1.26 -2.61 -15.34
C SER A 111 -2.04 -1.32 -14.98
N ARG A 112 -3.11 -1.43 -14.19
CA ARG A 112 -3.95 -0.30 -13.76
C ARG A 112 -3.87 -0.03 -12.25
N LEU A 113 -2.83 -0.55 -11.60
CA LEU A 113 -2.66 -0.38 -10.17
C LEU A 113 -2.47 1.11 -9.85
N GLU A 114 -3.33 1.62 -8.98
CA GLU A 114 -3.28 2.99 -8.47
C GLU A 114 -2.75 3.02 -7.04
N HIS A 115 -2.93 1.91 -6.29
CA HIS A 115 -2.53 1.80 -4.90
C HIS A 115 -2.13 0.37 -4.53
N ILE A 116 -0.98 0.20 -3.88
CA ILE A 116 -0.60 -1.01 -3.14
C ILE A 116 -0.52 -0.76 -1.63
N HIS A 117 -1.15 -1.62 -0.85
CA HIS A 117 -1.21 -1.55 0.59
C HIS A 117 -0.53 -2.79 1.21
N PHE A 118 0.47 -2.56 2.05
CA PHE A 118 1.22 -3.58 2.78
C PHE A 118 0.75 -3.65 4.23
N GLY A 119 0.04 -4.72 4.56
CA GLY A 119 -0.55 -4.93 5.88
C GLY A 119 0.46 -5.38 6.93
N HIS A 120 0.03 -5.36 8.19
CA HIS A 120 0.91 -5.53 9.34
C HIS A 120 1.59 -6.89 9.45
N SER A 121 1.01 -7.95 8.86
CA SER A 121 1.53 -9.32 8.97
C SER A 121 2.90 -9.46 8.31
N LEU A 122 3.22 -8.59 7.34
CA LEU A 122 4.53 -8.54 6.71
C LEU A 122 5.63 -8.10 7.68
N TRP A 123 5.31 -7.44 8.80
CA TRP A 123 6.34 -6.98 9.74
C TRP A 123 6.58 -7.96 10.89
N GLU A 124 5.85 -9.08 10.92
CA GLU A 124 6.04 -10.14 11.91
C GLU A 124 7.43 -10.79 11.81
N PRO A 125 7.96 -11.33 12.93
CA PRO A 125 9.23 -12.06 12.91
C PRO A 125 9.17 -13.29 12.03
N TYR A 126 10.23 -13.46 11.24
CA TYR A 126 10.42 -14.62 10.39
C TYR A 126 11.79 -15.23 10.61
N ASP A 127 11.81 -16.55 10.73
CA ASP A 127 13.02 -17.35 10.91
C ASP A 127 13.40 -17.98 9.57
N GLY A 128 14.30 -17.32 8.83
CA GLY A 128 14.87 -17.89 7.60
C GLY A 128 15.31 -16.85 6.57
N PRO A 129 15.96 -17.29 5.48
CA PRO A 129 16.29 -16.46 4.33
C PRO A 129 15.03 -16.20 3.51
N GLY A 130 13.99 -15.64 4.15
CA GLY A 130 12.66 -15.44 3.60
C GLY A 130 12.74 -14.91 2.17
N GLY A 131 11.95 -15.51 1.27
CA GLY A 131 11.99 -15.19 -0.15
C GLY A 131 11.88 -13.68 -0.38
N MET A 132 12.80 -13.13 -1.17
CA MET A 132 12.92 -11.70 -1.48
C MET A 132 11.87 -11.24 -2.50
N PHE A 133 10.58 -11.48 -2.23
CA PHE A 133 9.51 -11.05 -3.14
C PHE A 133 9.53 -9.52 -3.33
N GLU A 134 10.04 -8.79 -2.35
CA GLU A 134 10.25 -7.35 -2.37
C GLU A 134 11.10 -6.90 -3.57
N ALA A 135 12.07 -7.73 -4.02
CA ALA A 135 12.92 -7.42 -5.16
C ALA A 135 12.20 -7.71 -6.49
N LEU A 136 11.25 -8.64 -6.50
CA LEU A 136 10.57 -9.11 -7.71
C LEU A 136 9.33 -8.28 -8.01
N LEU A 137 8.57 -7.92 -6.98
CA LEU A 137 7.29 -7.22 -7.07
C LEU A 137 7.34 -5.91 -7.88
N PRO A 138 8.37 -5.04 -7.76
CA PRO A 138 8.47 -3.81 -8.55
C PRO A 138 8.35 -4.02 -10.06
N SER A 139 8.86 -5.14 -10.60
CA SER A 139 8.78 -5.45 -12.03
C SER A 139 7.36 -5.79 -12.54
N TYR A 140 6.42 -6.03 -11.62
CA TYR A 140 5.03 -6.41 -11.91
C TYR A 140 4.02 -5.29 -11.68
N ILE A 141 4.45 -4.16 -11.09
CA ILE A 141 3.58 -3.04 -10.73
C ILE A 141 4.02 -1.74 -11.44
N PRO A 142 3.08 -0.89 -11.86
CA PRO A 142 3.40 0.47 -12.28
C PRO A 142 3.69 1.37 -11.06
N PRO A 143 4.27 2.58 -11.28
CA PRO A 143 4.31 3.62 -10.25
C PRO A 143 2.91 3.89 -9.70
N CYS A 144 2.75 3.84 -8.37
CA CYS A 144 1.47 3.96 -7.70
C CYS A 144 1.64 4.50 -6.27
N HIS A 145 0.53 4.85 -5.62
CA HIS A 145 0.52 5.15 -4.18
C HIS A 145 0.88 3.89 -3.40
N ILE A 146 1.66 4.03 -2.33
CA ILE A 146 2.02 2.91 -1.45
C ILE A 146 1.64 3.23 -0.03
N SER A 147 1.04 2.27 0.68
CA SER A 147 0.82 2.43 2.11
C SER A 147 1.22 1.21 2.93
N PHE A 148 1.57 1.46 4.19
CA PHE A 148 2.09 0.47 5.13
C PHE A 148 1.30 0.52 6.43
N ASP A 149 0.80 -0.61 6.92
CA ASP A 149 0.27 -0.73 8.28
C ASP A 149 1.37 -1.18 9.23
N LEU A 150 1.74 -0.34 10.20
CA LEU A 150 2.82 -0.57 11.15
C LEU A 150 2.27 -0.68 12.57
N CYS A 151 2.53 -1.79 13.26
CA CYS A 151 2.25 -1.88 14.70
C CYS A 151 3.43 -1.31 15.47
N LEU A 152 3.28 -0.16 16.09
CA LEU A 152 4.33 0.48 16.87
C LEU A 152 3.75 1.05 18.16
N PHE A 153 4.47 0.90 19.26
CA PHE A 153 4.11 1.55 20.51
C PHE A 153 4.32 3.07 20.38
N PRO A 154 3.37 3.90 20.85
CA PRO A 154 3.48 5.35 20.78
C PRO A 154 4.59 5.90 21.69
N THR A 155 4.92 5.19 22.78
CA THR A 155 5.96 5.61 23.71
C THR A 155 7.10 4.59 23.78
N GLU A 156 8.33 5.11 23.61
CA GLU A 156 9.58 4.33 23.71
C GLU A 156 10.24 4.43 25.10
N GLN A 157 9.51 4.95 26.11
CA GLN A 157 10.02 5.08 27.48
C GLN A 157 10.30 3.71 28.14
N VAL A 158 9.56 2.68 27.73
CA VAL A 158 9.79 1.29 28.15
C VAL A 158 10.76 0.63 27.17
N TRP A 159 11.86 0.06 27.67
CA TRP A 159 12.90 -0.56 26.85
C TRP A 159 12.36 -1.65 25.92
N SER A 160 11.45 -2.51 26.38
CA SER A 160 10.83 -3.54 25.55
C SER A 160 10.04 -2.95 24.36
N ASN A 161 9.39 -1.80 24.55
CA ASN A 161 8.66 -1.12 23.48
C ASN A 161 9.62 -0.55 22.44
N ARG A 162 10.74 0.03 22.90
CA ARG A 162 11.79 0.55 22.03
C ARG A 162 12.40 -0.57 21.17
N ASP A 163 12.78 -1.69 21.77
CA ASP A 163 13.36 -2.82 21.03
C ASP A 163 12.36 -3.40 20.02
N TYR A 164 11.09 -3.50 20.41
CA TYR A 164 9.99 -3.90 19.53
C TYR A 164 9.85 -2.97 18.32
N ASN A 165 9.79 -1.66 18.55
CA ASN A 165 9.67 -0.65 17.50
C ASN A 165 10.89 -0.68 16.57
N LEU A 166 12.11 -0.69 17.13
CA LEU A 166 13.36 -0.74 16.37
C LEU A 166 13.43 -1.97 15.45
N SER A 167 13.00 -3.13 15.93
CA SER A 167 12.96 -4.36 15.13
C SER A 167 12.04 -4.22 13.91
N ARG A 168 10.84 -3.65 14.09
CA ARG A 168 9.89 -3.43 12.99
C ARG A 168 10.34 -2.34 12.03
N LEU A 169 10.85 -1.21 12.53
CA LEU A 169 11.38 -0.13 11.70
C LEU A 169 12.60 -0.60 10.89
N ARG A 170 13.47 -1.44 11.45
CA ARG A 170 14.58 -2.05 10.70
C ARG A 170 14.09 -2.93 9.56
N ARG A 171 13.02 -3.70 9.76
CA ARG A 171 12.41 -4.51 8.70
C ARG A 171 11.78 -3.66 7.61
N LEU A 172 11.07 -2.61 8.00
CA LEU A 172 10.54 -1.63 7.06
C LEU A 172 11.68 -1.02 6.23
N THR A 173 12.75 -0.54 6.86
CA THR A 173 13.94 -0.03 6.17
C THR A 173 14.52 -1.04 5.17
N ASN A 174 14.69 -2.30 5.56
CA ASN A 174 15.18 -3.34 4.66
C ASN A 174 14.21 -3.60 3.49
N PHE A 175 12.90 -3.61 3.76
CA PHE A 175 11.87 -3.74 2.73
C PHE A 175 11.98 -2.59 1.73
N LEU A 176 12.04 -1.34 2.21
CA LEU A 176 12.14 -0.15 1.36
C LEU A 176 13.39 -0.19 0.48
N LEU A 177 14.53 -0.64 1.04
CA LEU A 177 15.80 -0.76 0.30
C LEU A 177 15.70 -1.73 -0.88
N VAL A 178 15.02 -2.86 -0.69
CA VAL A 178 14.89 -3.88 -1.72
C VAL A 178 13.80 -3.51 -2.72
N PHE A 179 12.68 -2.98 -2.22
CA PHE A 179 11.50 -2.67 -3.01
C PHE A 179 11.66 -1.41 -3.89
N PHE A 180 12.28 -0.35 -3.36
CA PHE A 180 12.44 0.94 -4.06
C PHE A 180 13.76 1.07 -4.84
N HIS A 181 14.44 -0.04 -5.11
CA HIS A 181 15.64 0.00 -5.93
C HIS A 181 15.34 0.33 -7.41
N GLU A 182 14.15 -0.03 -7.92
CA GLU A 182 13.80 0.10 -9.34
C GLU A 182 12.59 0.99 -9.64
N THR A 183 11.83 1.40 -8.62
CA THR A 183 10.60 2.21 -8.80
C THR A 183 10.63 3.45 -7.91
N SER A 184 10.34 4.60 -8.51
CA SER A 184 10.07 5.83 -7.77
C SER A 184 8.65 5.77 -7.18
N ALA A 185 8.53 5.79 -5.86
CA ALA A 185 7.26 6.14 -5.23
C ALA A 185 7.25 7.61 -4.84
N SER A 186 6.38 8.35 -5.49
CA SER A 186 6.16 9.77 -5.23
C SER A 186 5.22 10.02 -4.05
N HIS A 187 4.44 9.01 -3.64
CA HIS A 187 3.48 9.14 -2.54
C HIS A 187 3.45 7.86 -1.70
N ILE A 188 3.78 8.00 -0.41
CA ILE A 188 3.81 6.90 0.55
C ILE A 188 3.05 7.29 1.83
N THR A 189 2.18 6.42 2.34
CA THR A 189 1.49 6.61 3.61
C THR A 189 1.85 5.51 4.63
N PHE A 190 2.31 5.91 5.80
CA PHE A 190 2.56 5.03 6.94
C PHE A 190 1.41 5.16 7.93
N ARG A 191 0.66 4.08 8.15
CA ARG A 191 -0.47 4.01 9.08
C ARG A 191 -0.02 3.25 10.31
N VAL A 192 0.01 3.93 11.45
CA VAL A 192 0.58 3.42 12.68
C VAL A 192 -0.53 3.05 13.65
N PHE A 193 -0.49 1.80 14.11
CA PHE A 193 -1.47 1.20 15.01
C PHE A 193 -0.80 0.79 16.31
N HIS A 194 -1.56 0.83 17.40
CA HIS A 194 -1.09 0.27 18.64
C HIS A 194 -0.98 -1.26 18.49
N PRO A 195 0.07 -1.93 19.02
CA PRO A 195 0.22 -3.37 18.86
C PRO A 195 -0.97 -4.21 19.34
N SER A 196 -1.74 -3.72 20.31
CA SER A 196 -2.97 -4.39 20.76
C SER A 196 -4.12 -4.32 19.75
N ASP A 197 -4.07 -3.39 18.80
CA ASP A 197 -5.17 -3.07 17.89
C ASP A 197 -4.86 -3.47 16.44
N CYS A 198 -3.63 -3.89 16.17
CA CYS A 198 -3.22 -4.40 14.87
C CYS A 198 -4.04 -5.62 14.43
N GLY A 199 -4.49 -5.60 13.18
CA GLY A 199 -5.32 -6.65 12.59
C GLY A 199 -6.77 -6.67 13.05
N LYS A 200 -7.17 -5.70 13.88
CA LYS A 200 -8.58 -5.39 14.13
C LYS A 200 -9.02 -4.34 13.10
N ASN A 201 -10.34 -4.19 12.92
CA ASN A 201 -10.91 -3.05 12.18
C ASN A 201 -10.80 -1.74 13.01
N SER A 202 -9.62 -1.49 13.55
CA SER A 202 -9.25 -0.31 14.33
C SER A 202 -8.77 0.80 13.38
N ARG A 203 -8.76 2.04 13.89
CA ARG A 203 -8.16 3.16 13.19
C ARG A 203 -6.68 3.28 13.60
N PRO A 204 -5.81 3.73 12.68
CA PRO A 204 -4.46 4.09 13.07
C PRO A 204 -4.52 5.31 14.00
N TYR A 205 -3.80 5.25 15.11
CA TYR A 205 -3.69 6.41 16.01
C TYR A 205 -2.84 7.53 15.39
N ARG A 206 -2.05 7.18 14.35
CA ARG A 206 -1.19 8.11 13.64
C ARG A 206 -1.01 7.68 12.18
N GLU A 207 -1.16 8.61 11.25
CA GLU A 207 -0.82 8.43 9.85
C GLU A 207 0.23 9.48 9.44
N VAL A 208 1.30 9.03 8.79
CA VAL A 208 2.36 9.91 8.25
C VAL A 208 2.38 9.73 6.74
N SER A 209 2.15 10.79 5.96
CA SER A 209 2.28 10.73 4.50
C SER A 209 3.52 11.46 4.04
N TRP A 210 4.20 10.87 3.06
CA TRP A 210 5.40 11.36 2.41
C TRP A 210 5.13 11.57 0.93
N ASP A 211 5.36 12.79 0.48
CA ASP A 211 5.08 13.26 -0.87
C ASP A 211 6.35 13.85 -1.49
N VAL A 212 6.73 13.34 -2.66
CA VAL A 212 7.85 13.87 -3.46
C VAL A 212 7.29 14.73 -4.59
N GLN A 213 7.58 16.02 -4.54
CA GLN A 213 7.16 17.00 -5.53
C GLN A 213 8.10 17.00 -6.74
N GLY A 214 7.53 17.04 -7.95
CA GLY A 214 8.29 17.04 -9.19
C GLY A 214 8.90 15.68 -9.53
N GLU A 215 10.08 15.67 -10.14
CA GLU A 215 10.55 14.54 -10.96
C GLU A 215 10.86 13.20 -10.25
N SER A 216 10.94 13.00 -8.95
CA SER A 216 11.62 11.83 -8.33
C SER A 216 13.08 11.54 -8.78
N LYS A 217 13.95 11.30 -7.79
CA LYS A 217 15.30 10.75 -7.99
C LYS A 217 15.41 9.56 -7.06
N ALA A 218 15.19 8.36 -7.59
CA ALA A 218 14.98 7.15 -6.79
C ALA A 218 16.04 6.95 -5.68
N SER A 219 17.32 7.16 -5.97
CA SER A 219 18.39 7.04 -4.97
C SER A 219 18.33 8.09 -3.85
N ALA A 220 17.95 9.33 -4.17
CA ALA A 220 17.79 10.41 -3.20
C ALA A 220 16.52 10.20 -2.35
N ASP A 221 15.42 9.85 -3.02
CA ASP A 221 14.14 9.61 -2.37
C ASP A 221 14.20 8.39 -1.43
N LEU A 222 14.88 7.32 -1.85
CA LEU A 222 15.17 6.16 -1.02
C LEU A 222 16.03 6.52 0.20
N TYR A 223 17.05 7.37 0.01
CA TYR A 223 17.87 7.85 1.12
C TYR A 223 17.01 8.61 2.14
N MET A 224 16.17 9.54 1.67
CA MET A 224 15.30 10.32 2.54
C MET A 224 14.29 9.45 3.28
N LEU A 225 13.67 8.50 2.59
CA LEU A 225 12.76 7.54 3.21
C LEU A 225 13.44 6.76 4.34
N ARG A 226 14.66 6.28 4.09
CA ARG A 226 15.40 5.43 5.04
C ARG A 226 15.98 6.20 6.22
N GLU A 227 16.69 7.28 5.93
CA GLU A 227 17.52 7.98 6.92
C GLU A 227 16.75 9.08 7.64
N TRP A 228 15.67 9.59 7.02
CA TRP A 228 14.91 10.69 7.58
C TRP A 228 13.47 10.28 7.90
N VAL A 229 12.68 9.75 6.96
CA VAL A 229 11.25 9.49 7.23
C VAL A 229 11.02 8.38 8.26
N VAL A 230 11.58 7.19 8.04
CA VAL A 230 11.36 6.01 8.91
C VAL A 230 11.75 6.28 10.37
N PRO A 231 12.91 6.90 10.68
CA PRO A 231 13.28 7.21 12.07
C PRO A 231 12.35 8.21 12.78
N HIS A 232 11.62 9.02 12.03
CA HIS A 232 10.79 10.10 12.55
C HIS A 232 9.29 9.77 12.60
N LEU A 233 8.89 8.56 12.20
CA LEU A 233 7.47 8.14 12.15
C LEU A 233 6.72 8.31 13.48
N LEU A 234 7.40 8.22 14.62
CA LEU A 234 6.79 8.25 15.96
C LEU A 234 7.02 9.54 16.74
N ARG A 235 7.89 10.43 16.27
CA ARG A 235 8.63 11.29 17.21
C ARG A 235 8.18 12.75 17.34
N ARG A 236 7.32 13.30 16.49
CA ARG A 236 7.10 14.77 16.40
C ARG A 236 5.78 15.18 15.75
N SER A 237 5.29 16.40 16.01
CA SER A 237 4.13 16.95 15.26
C SER A 237 4.48 17.20 13.79
N GLU A 238 3.48 17.51 12.95
CA GLU A 238 3.72 17.86 11.54
C GLU A 238 4.66 19.07 11.41
N GLU A 239 4.43 20.11 12.22
CA GLU A 239 5.22 21.34 12.21
C GLU A 239 6.68 21.08 12.62
N GLU A 240 6.88 20.31 13.68
CA GLU A 240 8.21 19.93 14.16
C GLU A 240 8.98 19.09 13.14
N LEU A 241 8.29 18.18 12.42
CA LEU A 241 8.90 17.41 11.32
C LEU A 241 9.30 18.30 10.16
N ARG A 242 8.46 19.29 9.81
CA ARG A 242 8.76 20.24 8.74
C ARG A 242 9.97 21.11 9.08
N GLU A 243 10.04 21.65 10.29
CA GLU A 243 11.18 22.46 10.76
C GLU A 243 12.48 21.63 10.81
N GLU A 244 12.40 20.39 11.27
CA GLU A 244 13.56 19.48 11.27
C GLU A 244 14.02 19.11 9.86
N LEU A 245 13.10 18.94 8.91
CA LEU A 245 13.43 18.70 7.51
C LEU A 245 14.14 19.90 6.88
N GLU A 246 13.64 21.11 7.14
CA GLU A 246 14.28 22.35 6.70
C GLU A 246 15.70 22.47 7.28
N CYS A 247 15.85 22.24 8.60
CA CYS A 247 17.15 22.25 9.28
C CYS A 247 18.09 21.15 8.75
N PHE A 248 17.57 19.96 8.42
CA PHE A 248 18.35 18.85 7.88
C PHE A 248 19.04 19.25 6.57
N PHE A 249 18.33 19.93 5.67
CA PHE A 249 18.90 20.44 4.43
C PHE A 249 19.82 21.64 4.62
N GLU A 250 19.47 22.56 5.53
CA GLU A 250 20.30 23.73 5.86
C GLU A 250 21.65 23.37 6.46
N ASN A 251 21.74 22.27 7.19
CA ASN A 251 22.98 21.77 7.78
C ASN A 251 23.89 21.04 6.77
N GLY A 252 23.84 21.43 5.49
CA GLY A 252 24.76 20.97 4.44
C GLY A 252 24.32 19.74 3.66
N MET A 253 23.15 19.15 3.98
CA MET A 253 22.63 18.02 3.19
C MET A 253 22.19 18.44 1.79
N GLU A 254 21.73 19.68 1.62
CA GLU A 254 21.37 20.20 0.30
C GLU A 254 22.58 20.22 -0.65
N ASP A 255 23.73 20.73 -0.19
CA ASP A 255 24.97 20.74 -0.96
C ASP A 255 25.46 19.33 -1.27
N ARG A 256 25.33 18.41 -0.30
CA ARG A 256 25.68 17.00 -0.50
C ARG A 256 24.81 16.36 -1.58
N PHE A 257 23.52 16.64 -1.60
CA PHE A 257 22.61 16.12 -2.61
C PHE A 257 22.91 16.70 -3.99
N LYS A 258 23.14 18.01 -4.09
CA LYS A 258 23.55 18.66 -5.35
C LYS A 258 24.89 18.13 -5.88
N PHE A 259 25.81 17.78 -4.99
CA PHE A 259 27.09 17.17 -5.36
C PHE A 259 26.94 15.71 -5.86
N LEU A 260 26.12 14.90 -5.17
CA LEU A 260 25.91 13.49 -5.53
C LEU A 260 25.00 13.31 -6.76
N TYR A 261 24.12 14.28 -7.01
CA TYR A 261 23.14 14.27 -8.09
C TYR A 261 23.28 15.57 -8.89
N ASP A 262 24.29 15.64 -9.75
CA ASP A 262 24.65 16.82 -10.54
C ASP A 262 23.51 17.33 -11.44
N ASP A 263 22.65 16.44 -11.91
CA ASP A 263 21.43 16.76 -12.66
C ASP A 263 20.35 17.49 -11.83
N THR A 264 20.54 17.60 -10.51
CA THR A 264 19.57 18.20 -9.57
C THR A 264 20.03 19.53 -8.97
N ILE A 265 21.09 20.16 -9.49
CA ILE A 265 21.64 21.41 -8.96
C ILE A 265 20.57 22.52 -8.83
N ALA A 266 19.63 22.57 -9.78
CA ALA A 266 18.54 23.54 -9.79
C ALA A 266 17.35 23.18 -8.89
N TRP A 267 17.37 22.02 -8.23
CA TRP A 267 16.26 21.56 -7.40
C TRP A 267 16.26 22.24 -6.04
N ASP A 268 15.06 22.66 -5.60
CA ASP A 268 14.79 23.09 -4.24
C ASP A 268 14.47 21.86 -3.39
N TRP A 269 15.50 21.25 -2.81
CA TRP A 269 15.38 20.01 -2.04
C TRP A 269 14.51 20.16 -0.79
N LYS A 270 14.43 21.37 -0.21
CA LYS A 270 13.59 21.66 0.96
C LYS A 270 12.11 21.56 0.62
N LYS A 271 11.70 22.10 -0.53
CA LYS A 271 10.29 22.07 -0.98
C LYS A 271 9.90 20.79 -1.70
N ARG A 272 10.89 19.96 -2.06
CA ARG A 272 10.65 18.71 -2.77
C ARG A 272 9.90 17.71 -1.90
N TYR A 273 10.24 17.66 -0.61
CA TYR A 273 9.80 16.63 0.29
C TYR A 273 8.75 17.19 1.24
N VAL A 274 7.52 16.69 1.10
CA VAL A 274 6.39 17.11 1.92
C VAL A 274 6.00 15.98 2.84
N VAL A 275 5.90 16.29 4.13
CA VAL A 275 5.49 15.35 5.17
C VAL A 275 4.21 15.89 5.78
N SER A 276 3.21 15.04 5.94
CA SER A 276 1.99 15.37 6.66
C SER A 276 1.71 14.34 7.73
N VAL A 277 1.15 14.78 8.86
CA VAL A 277 0.84 13.92 10.01
C VAL A 277 -0.62 14.10 10.38
N ARG A 278 -1.32 12.98 10.54
CA ARG A 278 -2.66 12.93 11.10
C ARG A 278 -2.62 12.09 12.36
N GLU A 279 -2.96 12.70 13.48
CA GLU A 279 -3.09 12.00 14.77
C GLU A 279 -4.56 11.88 15.14
N GLU A 280 -4.94 10.72 15.66
CA GLU A 280 -6.22 10.59 16.34
C GLU A 280 -6.07 11.24 17.71
N LYS A 281 -6.86 12.29 17.99
CA LYS A 281 -6.93 12.86 19.33
C LYS A 281 -7.43 11.76 20.26
N LEU A 282 -6.55 11.25 21.11
CA LEU A 282 -6.95 10.35 22.20
C LEU A 282 -7.93 11.12 23.08
N GLU A 283 -9.21 10.74 23.06
CA GLU A 283 -10.22 11.26 23.99
C GLU A 283 -9.69 11.03 25.42
N GLY A 284 -9.35 12.12 26.13
CA GLY A 284 -8.88 12.07 27.52
C GLY A 284 -7.70 12.97 27.89
N GLN A 285 -7.05 13.65 26.95
CA GLN A 285 -6.17 14.80 27.28
C GLN A 285 -6.96 16.11 27.24
N ASP A 286 -7.97 16.22 28.11
CA ASP A 286 -8.35 17.54 28.59
C ASP A 286 -7.24 18.01 29.52
N THR A 287 -6.50 19.01 29.05
CA THR A 287 -5.65 19.85 29.89
C THR A 287 -6.55 20.53 30.94
N SER A 288 -6.55 20.00 32.16
CA SER A 288 -6.91 20.80 33.33
C SER A 288 -5.75 21.76 33.57
N GLU A 289 -5.96 23.03 33.21
CA GLU A 289 -5.27 24.18 33.82
C GLU A 289 -5.62 24.29 35.31
#